data_AF-A0A7C1JNY6-F1
#
_entry.id   AF-A0A7C1JNY6-F1
#
_cell.length_a   1.000
_cell.length_b   1.000
_cell.length_c   1.000
_cell.angle_alpha   90.00
_cell.angle_beta   90.00
_cell.angle_gamma   90.00
#
_symmetry.space_group_name_H-M   'P 1'
#
loop_
_entity.id
_entity.type
_entity.pdbx_description
1 polymer ?
#
loop_
_entity_poly.entity_id
_entity_poly.type
_entity_poly.pdbx_seq_one_letter_code
_entity_poly.pdbx_strand_id
1 'polypeptide(L)'
;GGTKTTAPPYDPVTGVWNGASDIFEYEIAPNVKVPVNIDGQAVFNGTVAPNVFTTLDNLAADLRNNDIVSISGSRLSELDQIIDNTLAILAEVGARVNRLEMGISRLEATEVDRAKLLSQIEDTDMVRALMDLKGQENGYRATLAVGARIIQPSLVDFLR
;
A
#
# COMPACT_ATOMS: atom_id res chain seq x y z
N GLY A 1 12.70 16.37 -16.21
CA GLY A 1 11.33 15.78 -16.17
C GLY A 1 11.46 14.32 -15.83
N GLY A 2 11.40 14.02 -14.54
CA GLY A 2 12.07 12.91 -13.87
C GLY A 2 12.80 13.44 -12.63
N THR A 3 13.59 12.62 -11.93
CA THR A 3 14.32 13.05 -10.70
C THR A 3 15.44 14.05 -10.97
N LYS A 4 15.88 14.15 -12.23
CA LYS A 4 16.71 15.26 -12.73
C LYS A 4 15.81 16.44 -13.11
N THR A 5 15.78 17.41 -12.20
CA THR A 5 15.14 18.73 -12.39
C THR A 5 16.12 19.79 -12.91
N THR A 6 17.42 19.51 -12.87
CA THR A 6 18.50 20.44 -13.25
C THR A 6 18.87 20.42 -14.73
N ALA A 7 18.39 19.43 -15.49
CA ALA A 7 18.58 19.33 -16.93
C ALA A 7 17.25 19.09 -17.66
N PRO A 8 17.08 19.61 -18.89
CA PRO A 8 15.91 19.30 -19.71
C PRO A 8 15.82 17.78 -19.91
N PRO A 9 14.63 17.16 -19.72
CA PRO A 9 14.45 15.72 -19.91
C PRO A 9 14.60 15.27 -21.37
N TYR A 10 14.58 16.20 -22.31
CA TYR A 10 14.70 15.96 -23.73
C TYR A 10 15.75 16.90 -24.31
N ASP A 11 16.64 16.37 -25.14
CA ASP A 11 17.60 17.16 -25.90
C ASP A 11 17.16 17.24 -27.38
N PRO A 12 16.77 18.44 -27.86
CA PRO A 12 16.29 18.64 -29.23
C PRO A 12 17.37 18.50 -30.30
N VAL A 13 18.66 18.46 -29.92
CA VAL A 13 19.78 18.29 -30.87
C VAL A 13 20.08 16.82 -31.13
N THR A 14 19.95 15.98 -30.10
CA THR A 14 20.28 14.55 -30.19
C THR A 14 19.05 13.65 -30.35
N GLY A 15 17.83 14.14 -30.08
CA GLY A 15 16.61 13.34 -30.16
C GLY A 15 16.53 12.25 -29.08
N VAL A 16 17.33 12.38 -28.02
CA VAL A 16 17.46 11.41 -26.94
C VAL A 16 16.79 11.94 -25.67
N TRP A 17 16.15 11.03 -24.94
CA TRP A 17 15.64 11.30 -23.60
C TRP A 17 16.80 11.27 -22.59
N ASN A 18 16.94 12.34 -21.81
CA ASN A 18 18.01 12.56 -20.83
C ASN A 18 17.47 12.73 -19.40
N GLY A 19 16.26 12.22 -19.13
CA GLY A 19 15.71 12.22 -17.78
C GLY A 19 16.45 11.26 -16.85
N ALA A 20 15.87 11.04 -15.68
CA ALA A 20 16.49 10.20 -14.67
C ALA A 20 15.80 8.85 -14.57
N SER A 21 16.62 7.80 -14.49
CA SER A 21 16.22 6.39 -14.51
C SER A 21 16.13 5.77 -13.10
N ASP A 22 16.24 6.58 -12.05
CA ASP A 22 16.21 6.08 -10.68
C ASP A 22 14.80 5.57 -10.34
N ILE A 23 14.70 4.33 -9.85
CA ILE A 23 13.44 3.74 -9.39
C ILE A 23 13.30 4.00 -7.89
N PHE A 24 12.18 4.59 -7.48
CA PHE A 24 11.83 4.74 -6.07
C PHE A 24 10.87 3.64 -5.64
N GLU A 25 11.22 2.98 -4.55
CA GLU A 25 10.42 1.94 -3.93
C GLU A 25 9.84 2.43 -2.61
N TYR A 26 8.55 2.15 -2.38
CA TYR A 26 7.89 2.37 -1.11
C TYR A 26 7.50 1.03 -0.48
N GLU A 27 7.74 0.88 0.81
CA GLU A 27 7.32 -0.29 1.58
C GLU A 27 5.86 -0.13 2.01
N ILE A 28 5.01 -1.08 1.61
CA ILE A 28 3.56 -1.06 1.85
C ILE A 28 3.10 -2.11 2.87
N ALA A 29 3.96 -3.07 3.18
CA ALA A 29 3.79 -4.08 4.22
C ALA A 29 5.19 -4.60 4.59
N PRO A 30 5.39 -5.28 5.74
CA PRO A 30 6.70 -5.78 6.13
C PRO A 30 7.34 -6.61 5.02
N ASN A 31 8.49 -6.15 4.50
CA ASN A 31 9.24 -6.73 3.38
C ASN A 31 8.54 -6.70 2.00
N VAL A 32 7.49 -5.90 1.82
CA VAL A 32 6.83 -5.71 0.52
C VAL A 32 7.10 -4.30 0.01
N LYS A 33 8.03 -4.19 -0.95
CA LYS A 33 8.36 -2.93 -1.63
C LYS A 33 7.67 -2.86 -2.98
N VAL A 34 7.16 -1.68 -3.33
CA VAL A 34 6.52 -1.39 -4.62
C VAL A 34 7.16 -0.17 -5.27
N PRO A 35 7.62 -0.27 -6.53
CA PRO A 35 8.12 0.88 -7.28
C PRO A 35 6.99 1.85 -7.64
N VAL A 36 7.14 3.13 -7.30
CA VAL A 36 6.10 4.18 -7.48
C VAL A 36 6.31 5.05 -8.70
N ASN A 37 7.44 4.92 -9.38
CA ASN A 37 7.73 5.62 -10.63
C ASN A 37 8.09 4.66 -11.76
N ILE A 38 8.05 5.21 -12.97
CA ILE A 38 8.44 4.54 -14.20
C ILE A 38 9.60 5.34 -14.78
N ASP A 39 10.60 4.63 -15.30
CA ASP A 39 11.68 5.24 -16.04
C ASP A 39 11.18 5.76 -17.40
N GLY A 40 11.40 7.04 -17.69
CA GLY A 40 11.03 7.63 -18.96
C GLY A 40 11.82 7.06 -20.15
N GLN A 41 12.99 6.46 -19.93
CA GLN A 41 13.70 5.72 -20.99
C GLN A 41 12.91 4.48 -21.43
N ALA A 42 12.25 3.79 -20.49
CA ALA A 42 11.40 2.66 -20.79
C ALA A 42 10.13 3.09 -21.54
N VAL A 43 9.55 4.25 -21.18
CA VAL A 43 8.36 4.80 -21.86
C VAL A 43 8.67 5.23 -23.29
N PHE A 44 9.72 6.03 -23.46
CA PHE A 44 10.00 6.70 -24.73
C PHE A 44 11.01 5.97 -25.61
N ASN A 45 11.47 4.78 -25.21
CA ASN A 45 12.55 4.04 -25.85
C ASN A 45 13.78 4.92 -26.09
N GLY A 46 14.14 5.76 -25.12
CA GLY A 46 14.99 6.95 -25.31
C GLY A 46 16.29 6.77 -26.10
N THR A 47 16.91 5.60 -26.05
CA THR A 47 18.16 5.26 -26.76
C THR A 47 18.04 4.10 -27.75
N VAL A 48 16.85 3.46 -27.86
CA VAL A 48 16.64 2.24 -28.64
C VAL A 48 15.61 2.53 -29.73
N ALA A 49 15.93 2.22 -30.99
CA ALA A 49 14.99 2.41 -32.08
C ALA A 49 13.92 1.29 -32.12
N PRO A 50 12.66 1.61 -32.45
CA PRO A 50 12.14 2.96 -32.67
C PRO A 50 11.93 3.71 -31.35
N ASN A 51 12.45 4.94 -31.28
CA ASN A 51 12.20 5.86 -30.18
C ASN A 51 11.16 6.90 -30.58
N VAL A 52 10.43 7.42 -29.60
CA VAL A 52 9.29 8.33 -29.87
C VAL A 52 9.75 9.59 -30.59
N PHE A 53 10.86 10.17 -30.15
CA PHE A 53 11.29 11.48 -30.61
C PHE A 53 11.82 11.45 -32.06
N THR A 54 12.69 10.49 -32.39
CA THR A 54 13.23 10.34 -33.75
C THR A 54 12.16 9.86 -34.72
N THR A 55 11.24 8.98 -34.31
CA THR A 55 10.12 8.56 -35.18
C THR A 55 9.22 9.76 -35.51
N LEU A 56 8.94 10.65 -34.54
CA LEU A 56 8.15 11.86 -34.79
C LEU A 56 8.91 12.88 -35.66
N ASP A 57 10.21 13.08 -35.44
CA ASP A 57 11.04 13.97 -36.25
C ASP A 57 11.15 13.48 -37.69
N ASN A 58 11.37 12.18 -37.88
CA ASN A 58 11.42 11.55 -39.20
C ASN A 58 10.05 11.65 -39.89
N LEU A 59 8.96 11.39 -39.18
CA LEU A 59 7.61 11.55 -39.75
C LEU A 59 7.34 13.00 -40.18
N ALA A 60 7.76 13.98 -39.38
CA ALA A 60 7.61 15.39 -39.73
C ALA A 60 8.46 15.76 -40.97
N ALA A 61 9.66 15.19 -41.11
CA ALA A 61 10.50 15.37 -42.30
C ALA A 61 9.87 14.72 -43.53
N ASP A 62 9.40 13.48 -43.41
CA ASP A 62 8.76 12.74 -44.51
C ASP A 62 7.48 13.44 -44.99
N LEU A 63 6.69 14.01 -44.08
CA LEU A 63 5.52 14.84 -44.42
C LEU A 63 5.90 16.11 -45.18
N ARG A 64 6.97 16.80 -44.78
CA ARG A 64 7.45 18.01 -45.47
C ARG A 64 8.00 17.69 -46.87
N ASN A 65 8.61 16.53 -47.03
CA ASN A 65 9.19 16.07 -48.29
C ASN A 65 8.17 15.34 -49.18
N ASN A 66 6.94 15.13 -48.69
CA ASN A 66 5.88 14.38 -49.37
C ASN A 66 6.30 12.94 -49.72
N ASP A 67 7.10 12.31 -48.85
CA ASP A 67 7.56 10.92 -49.01
C ASP A 67 6.50 9.94 -48.51
N ILE A 68 5.50 9.71 -49.36
CA ILE A 68 4.38 8.81 -49.08
C ILE A 68 4.84 7.37 -48.86
N VAL A 69 5.96 6.95 -49.45
CA VAL A 69 6.48 5.58 -49.36
C VAL A 69 7.01 5.32 -47.95
N SER A 70 7.83 6.23 -47.42
CA SER A 70 8.36 6.11 -46.05
C SER A 70 7.25 6.22 -45.00
N ILE A 71 6.26 7.09 -45.21
CA ILE A 71 5.11 7.26 -44.30
C ILE A 71 4.27 5.98 -44.24
N SER A 72 3.82 5.48 -45.40
CA SER A 72 2.92 4.32 -45.46
C SER A 72 3.62 2.98 -45.21
N GLY A 73 4.95 2.94 -45.34
CA GLY A 73 5.77 1.76 -45.05
C GLY A 73 6.20 1.68 -43.59
N SER A 74 7.27 2.40 -43.25
CA SER A 74 7.96 2.22 -41.96
C SER A 74 7.41 3.09 -40.84
N ARG A 75 7.00 4.34 -41.12
CA ARG A 75 6.66 5.30 -40.04
C ARG A 75 5.42 4.89 -39.25
N LEU A 76 4.39 4.40 -39.93
CA LEU A 76 3.18 3.89 -39.25
C LEU A 76 3.51 2.69 -38.36
N SER A 77 4.31 1.74 -38.86
CA SER A 77 4.70 0.57 -38.07
C SER A 77 5.55 0.94 -36.85
N GLU A 78 6.43 1.93 -36.96
CA GLU A 78 7.21 2.43 -35.82
C GLU A 78 6.31 3.10 -34.77
N LEU A 79 5.32 3.89 -35.21
CA LEU A 79 4.34 4.50 -34.32
C LEU A 79 3.49 3.45 -33.59
N ASP A 80 3.06 2.40 -34.30
CA ASP A 80 2.32 1.30 -33.68
C ASP A 80 3.14 0.62 -32.59
N GLN A 81 4.44 0.36 -32.83
CA GLN A 81 5.34 -0.21 -31.83
C GLN A 81 5.50 0.70 -30.59
N ILE A 82 5.59 2.01 -30.80
CA ILE A 82 5.66 3.01 -29.73
C ILE A 82 4.36 3.01 -28.90
N ILE A 83 3.22 2.94 -29.56
CA ILE A 83 1.90 2.90 -28.92
C ILE A 83 1.79 1.62 -28.08
N ASP A 84 2.14 0.47 -28.65
CA ASP A 84 2.11 -0.82 -27.96
C ASP A 84 3.01 -0.84 -26.73
N ASN A 85 4.23 -0.30 -26.83
CA ASN A 85 5.14 -0.17 -25.70
C ASN A 85 4.54 0.70 -24.58
N THR A 86 3.94 1.83 -24.95
CA THR A 86 3.31 2.74 -23.99
C THR A 86 2.10 2.08 -23.31
N LEU A 87 1.28 1.35 -24.07
CA LEU A 87 0.15 0.59 -23.54
C LEU A 87 0.60 -0.53 -22.60
N ALA A 88 1.68 -1.24 -22.92
CA ALA A 88 2.24 -2.27 -22.04
C ALA A 88 2.66 -1.69 -20.68
N ILE A 89 3.30 -0.52 -20.70
CA ILE A 89 3.71 0.18 -19.48
C ILE A 89 2.48 0.66 -18.68
N LEU A 90 1.46 1.21 -19.34
CA LEU A 90 0.21 1.59 -18.67
C LEU A 90 -0.50 0.38 -18.04
N ALA A 91 -0.48 -0.77 -18.70
CA ALA A 91 -1.03 -2.01 -18.16
C ALA A 91 -0.24 -2.48 -16.92
N GLU A 92 1.09 -2.35 -16.94
CA GLU A 92 1.92 -2.65 -15.77
C GLU A 92 1.59 -1.73 -14.59
N VAL A 93 1.43 -0.42 -14.84
CA VAL A 93 1.01 0.55 -13.82
C VAL A 93 -0.36 0.18 -13.25
N GLY A 94 -1.32 -0.15 -14.12
CA GLY A 94 -2.65 -0.59 -13.69
C GLY A 94 -2.58 -1.83 -12.80
N ALA A 95 -1.74 -2.80 -13.15
CA ALA A 95 -1.52 -3.99 -12.31
C ALA A 95 -0.90 -3.63 -10.95
N ARG A 96 0.06 -2.69 -10.90
CA ARG A 96 0.65 -2.19 -9.65
C ARG A 96 -0.40 -1.48 -8.78
N VAL A 97 -1.26 -0.65 -9.38
CA VAL A 97 -2.36 0.03 -8.68
C VAL A 97 -3.33 -0.98 -8.09
N ASN A 98 -3.80 -1.95 -8.88
CA ASN A 98 -4.68 -3.01 -8.39
C ASN A 98 -4.06 -3.78 -7.21
N ARG A 99 -2.75 -4.07 -7.27
CA ARG A 99 -2.03 -4.72 -6.17
C ARG A 99 -1.98 -3.86 -4.91
N LEU A 100 -1.80 -2.55 -5.05
CA LEU A 100 -1.82 -1.60 -3.94
C LEU A 100 -3.20 -1.54 -3.29
N GLU A 101 -4.26 -1.43 -4.09
CA GLU A 101 -5.65 -1.41 -3.61
C GLU A 101 -6.01 -2.71 -2.86
N MET A 102 -5.63 -3.87 -3.39
CA MET A 102 -5.79 -5.16 -2.69
C MET A 102 -5.01 -5.19 -1.37
N GLY A 103 -3.81 -4.60 -1.35
CA GLY A 103 -2.99 -4.48 -0.14
C GLY A 103 -3.68 -3.64 0.93
N ILE A 104 -4.21 -2.48 0.55
CA ILE A 104 -4.96 -1.58 1.44
C ILE A 104 -6.18 -2.29 2.01
N SER A 105 -7.01 -2.90 1.16
CA SER A 105 -8.21 -3.61 1.60
C SER A 105 -7.90 -4.75 2.59
N ARG A 106 -6.80 -5.47 2.37
CA ARG A 106 -6.35 -6.51 3.31
C ARG A 106 -5.84 -5.94 4.64
N LEU A 107 -5.15 -4.80 4.61
CA LEU A 107 -4.68 -4.13 5.83
C LEU A 107 -5.86 -3.65 6.67
N GLU A 108 -6.87 -3.03 6.05
CA GLU A 108 -8.10 -2.60 6.72
C GLU A 108 -8.83 -3.79 7.37
N ALA A 109 -8.97 -4.91 6.64
CA ALA A 109 -9.56 -6.13 7.20
C ALA A 109 -8.75 -6.67 8.41
N THR A 110 -7.41 -6.65 8.29
CA THR A 110 -6.51 -7.08 9.38
C THR A 110 -6.63 -6.18 10.60
N GLU A 111 -6.83 -4.87 10.41
CA GLU A 111 -7.03 -3.92 11.50
C GLU A 111 -8.34 -4.19 12.25
N VAL A 112 -9.44 -4.41 11.53
CA VAL A 112 -10.73 -4.78 12.14
C VAL A 112 -10.63 -6.10 12.92
N ASP A 113 -10.00 -7.11 12.34
CA ASP A 113 -9.80 -8.41 13.01
C ASP A 113 -8.94 -8.29 14.26
N ARG A 114 -7.87 -7.48 14.22
CA ARG A 114 -7.03 -7.20 15.39
C ARG A 114 -7.79 -6.47 16.48
N ALA A 115 -8.57 -5.45 16.15
CA ALA A 115 -9.39 -4.72 17.10
C ALA A 115 -10.41 -5.65 17.78
N LYS A 116 -11.02 -6.55 17.01
CA LYS A 116 -11.94 -7.58 17.54
C LYS A 116 -11.24 -8.56 18.47
N LEU A 117 -10.06 -9.08 18.11
CA LEU A 117 -9.29 -9.98 18.96
C LEU A 117 -8.85 -9.30 20.26
N LEU A 118 -8.41 -8.04 20.18
CA LEU A 118 -8.03 -7.27 21.36
C LEU A 118 -9.22 -7.09 22.31
N SER A 119 -10.37 -6.65 21.79
CA SER A 119 -11.61 -6.51 22.58
C SER A 119 -11.99 -7.82 23.26
N GLN A 120 -11.94 -8.96 22.56
CA GLN A 120 -12.28 -10.26 23.15
C GLN A 120 -11.36 -10.66 24.29
N ILE A 121 -10.06 -10.38 24.18
CA ILE A 121 -9.08 -10.68 25.22
C ILE A 121 -9.33 -9.76 26.44
N GLU A 122 -9.45 -8.46 26.22
CA GLU A 122 -9.68 -7.47 27.28
C GLU A 122 -11.02 -7.69 28.01
N ASP A 123 -12.10 -7.96 27.28
CA ASP A 123 -13.42 -8.25 27.86
C ASP A 123 -13.38 -9.51 28.74
N THR A 124 -12.67 -10.55 28.30
CA THR A 124 -12.52 -11.79 29.08
C THR A 124 -11.76 -11.53 30.39
N ASP A 125 -10.71 -10.71 30.34
CA ASP A 125 -9.94 -10.36 31.54
C ASP A 125 -10.76 -9.51 32.52
N MET A 126 -11.58 -8.58 32.04
CA MET A 126 -12.53 -7.84 32.89
C MET A 126 -13.54 -8.76 33.58
N VAL A 127 -14.10 -9.75 32.85
CA VAL A 127 -15.05 -10.71 33.43
C VAL A 127 -14.39 -11.55 34.53
N ARG A 128 -13.13 -12.00 34.34
CA ARG A 128 -12.38 -12.72 35.38
C ARG A 128 -12.12 -11.84 36.60
N ALA A 129 -11.65 -10.62 36.40
CA ALA A 129 -11.39 -9.69 37.51
C ALA A 129 -12.67 -9.39 38.32
N LEU A 130 -13.82 -9.23 37.64
CA LEU A 130 -15.11 -9.05 38.28
C LEU A 130 -15.55 -10.29 39.06
N MET A 131 -15.36 -11.50 38.51
CA MET A 131 -15.65 -12.77 39.20
C MET A 131 -14.82 -12.90 40.48
N ASP A 132 -13.52 -12.61 40.41
CA ASP A 132 -12.62 -12.68 41.56
C ASP A 132 -13.03 -11.68 42.64
N LEU A 133 -13.36 -10.45 42.26
CA LEU A 133 -13.86 -9.43 43.19
C LEU A 133 -15.16 -9.89 43.87
N LYS A 134 -16.11 -10.44 43.12
CA LYS A 134 -17.38 -10.94 43.68
C LYS A 134 -17.17 -12.12 44.62
N GLY A 135 -16.20 -13.00 44.30
CA GLY A 135 -15.78 -14.08 45.18
C GLY A 135 -15.26 -13.55 46.51
N GLN A 136 -14.36 -12.56 46.47
CA GLN A 136 -13.82 -11.91 47.66
C GLN A 136 -14.89 -11.19 48.48
N GLU A 137 -15.80 -10.45 47.85
CA GLU A 137 -16.93 -9.78 48.51
C GLU A 137 -17.85 -10.79 49.23
N ASN A 138 -18.18 -11.91 48.57
CA ASN A 138 -19.01 -12.95 49.13
C ASN A 138 -18.33 -13.65 50.32
N GLY A 139 -17.03 -13.96 50.20
CA GLY A 139 -16.23 -14.49 51.29
C GLY A 139 -16.22 -13.55 52.50
N TYR A 140 -15.97 -12.25 52.26
CA TYR A 140 -15.95 -11.23 53.30
C TYR A 140 -17.31 -11.09 54.00
N ARG A 141 -18.41 -11.07 53.24
CA ARG A 141 -19.77 -11.06 53.80
C ARG A 141 -20.08 -12.30 54.63
N ALA A 142 -19.64 -13.49 54.19
CA ALA A 142 -19.80 -14.72 54.95
C ALA A 142 -19.01 -14.67 56.27
N THR A 143 -17.77 -14.18 56.26
CA THR A 143 -16.97 -13.99 57.47
C THR A 143 -17.64 -13.02 58.46
N LEU A 144 -18.17 -11.89 57.98
CA LEU A 144 -18.91 -10.95 58.82
C LEU A 144 -20.17 -11.58 59.43
N ALA A 145 -20.94 -12.36 58.65
CA ALA A 145 -22.14 -13.04 59.13
C ALA A 145 -21.83 -14.11 60.19
N VAL A 146 -20.73 -14.86 60.01
CA VAL A 146 -20.24 -15.83 61.02
C VAL A 146 -19.78 -15.10 62.28
N GLY A 147 -19.01 -14.01 62.15
CA GLY A 147 -18.59 -13.19 63.28
C GLY A 147 -19.77 -12.61 64.06
N ALA A 148 -20.79 -12.10 63.36
CA ALA A 148 -22.02 -11.61 63.98
C ALA A 148 -22.80 -12.72 64.73
N ARG A 149 -22.87 -13.95 64.18
CA ARG A 149 -23.45 -15.12 64.87
C ARG A 149 -22.64 -15.59 66.08
N ILE A 150 -21.32 -15.42 66.09
CA ILE A 150 -20.50 -15.70 67.28
C ILE A 150 -20.79 -14.68 68.38
N ILE A 151 -21.03 -13.41 68.00
CA ILE A 151 -21.30 -12.30 68.94
C ILE A 151 -22.74 -12.32 69.48
N GLN A 152 -23.69 -12.99 68.82
CA GLN A 152 -25.08 -13.14 69.29
C GLN A 152 -25.42 -14.61 69.60
N PRO A 153 -25.84 -15.03 70.80
CA PRO A 153 -25.42 -14.74 72.17
C PRO A 153 -24.83 -16.01 72.85
N SER A 154 -23.51 -16.11 73.01
CA SER A 154 -22.87 -17.15 73.86
C SER A 154 -22.50 -16.65 75.26
N LEU A 155 -22.60 -15.33 75.51
CA LEU A 155 -22.37 -14.75 76.83
C LEU A 155 -23.57 -14.86 77.79
N VAL A 156 -24.80 -15.01 77.29
CA VAL A 156 -25.99 -15.13 78.15
C VAL A 156 -26.14 -16.55 78.74
N ASP A 157 -25.53 -17.56 78.10
CA ASP A 157 -25.52 -18.95 78.60
C ASP A 157 -24.50 -19.20 79.72
N PHE A 158 -23.62 -18.23 80.03
CA PHE A 158 -22.63 -18.35 81.11
C PHE A 158 -23.05 -17.68 82.43
N LEU A 159 -24.28 -17.16 82.51
CA LEU A 159 -24.87 -16.58 83.73
C LEU A 159 -26.09 -17.39 84.22
N ARG A 160 -25.88 -18.68 84.50
CA ARG A 160 -26.70 -19.47 85.41
C ARG A 160 -25.87 -19.97 86.57
#